data_AF-A0A4Q5ZW59-F1
#
_entry.id   AF-A0A4Q5ZW59-F1
#
_cell.length_a   1.000
_cell.length_b   1.000
_cell.length_c   1.000
_cell.angle_alpha   90.00
_cell.angle_beta   90.00
_cell.angle_gamma   90.00
#
_symmetry.space_group_name_H-M   'P 1'
#
loop_
_entity.id
_entity.type
_entity.pdbx_description
1 polymer ?
#
loop_
_entity_poly.entity_id
_entity_poly.type
_entity_poly.pdbx_seq_one_letter_code
_entity_poly.pdbx_strand_id
1 'polypeptide(L)'
;MNEQLNKGQGDQFFKERTETNMIIQLIHRYLPFWPLFLITVSMSMSVAYVYLRSQPRIFMAYGRVLLKDPNRGGSESKVLDALNIFGEKKIVENEIVVLRSSSVMQEVVRRLNLYTSIHSKGRVRTEELYGSDAPVSFVALNEDSVTWGGRYDFQVDWDANAIILNEKSYPIGGLITIGGTEYRIVPTKGYNKAAIIGKNFFVEFKNVEG
;
A
#
# COMPACT_ATOMS: atom_id res chain seq x y z
N MET A 1 -22.54 -23.99 77.01
CA MET A 1 -21.66 -24.93 76.29
C MET A 1 -22.40 -25.58 75.12
N ASN A 2 -23.08 -24.81 74.25
CA ASN A 2 -23.86 -25.33 73.10
C ASN A 2 -23.86 -24.39 71.88
N GLU A 3 -22.85 -23.53 71.73
CA GLU A 3 -22.83 -22.49 70.67
C GLU A 3 -21.71 -22.66 69.64
N GLN A 4 -20.83 -23.65 69.81
CA GLN A 4 -19.72 -23.92 68.90
C GLN A 4 -19.94 -25.09 67.92
N LEU A 5 -21.05 -25.82 68.05
CA LEU A 5 -21.35 -26.98 67.17
C LEU A 5 -22.21 -26.62 65.94
N ASN A 6 -22.80 -25.41 65.87
CA ASN A 6 -23.67 -25.02 64.76
C ASN A 6 -22.98 -24.15 63.68
N LYS A 7 -21.88 -23.45 64.01
CA LYS A 7 -21.12 -22.66 63.03
C LYS A 7 -20.28 -23.52 62.07
N GLY A 8 -19.90 -24.73 62.47
CA GLY A 8 -19.04 -25.60 61.66
C GLY A 8 -19.76 -26.33 60.51
N GLN A 9 -21.08 -26.52 60.59
CA GLN A 9 -21.83 -27.27 59.57
C GLN A 9 -22.41 -26.34 58.48
N GLY A 10 -22.95 -25.17 58.83
CA GLY A 10 -23.48 -24.21 57.86
C GLY A 10 -22.44 -23.77 56.82
N ASP A 11 -21.20 -23.51 57.27
CA ASP A 11 -20.12 -23.04 56.39
C ASP A 11 -19.51 -24.14 55.50
N GLN A 12 -19.67 -25.42 55.88
CA GLN A 12 -19.21 -26.57 55.09
C GLN A 12 -20.21 -26.90 53.97
N PHE A 13 -21.52 -26.82 54.23
CA PHE A 13 -22.56 -27.08 53.22
C PHE A 13 -22.68 -25.98 52.15
N PHE A 14 -22.33 -24.73 52.46
CA PHE A 14 -22.29 -23.62 51.48
C PHE A 14 -20.97 -23.53 50.70
N LYS A 15 -19.90 -24.21 51.13
CA LYS A 15 -18.62 -24.28 50.40
C LYS A 15 -18.58 -25.33 49.30
N GLU A 16 -19.51 -26.29 49.29
CA GLU A 16 -19.51 -27.40 48.34
C GLU A 16 -20.40 -27.16 47.10
N ARG A 17 -21.17 -26.07 47.06
CA ARG A 17 -22.18 -25.80 46.02
C ARG A 17 -21.84 -24.70 45.02
N THR A 18 -20.69 -24.04 45.10
CA THR A 18 -20.50 -22.78 44.35
C THR A 18 -19.35 -22.78 43.35
N GLU A 19 -18.38 -23.69 43.41
CA GLU A 19 -17.11 -23.48 42.70
C GLU A 19 -16.53 -24.76 42.05
N THR A 20 -17.32 -25.84 41.86
CA THR A 20 -16.85 -26.97 41.03
C THR A 20 -17.06 -26.66 39.55
N ASN A 21 -16.38 -25.59 39.16
CA ASN A 21 -15.92 -25.20 37.84
C ASN A 21 -16.90 -25.55 36.72
N MET A 22 -17.91 -24.72 36.53
CA MET A 22 -18.75 -24.70 35.33
C MET A 22 -17.90 -24.85 34.04
N ILE A 23 -16.69 -24.28 34.05
CA ILE A 23 -15.65 -24.40 33.02
C ILE A 23 -15.20 -25.86 32.80
N ILE A 24 -14.92 -26.62 33.86
CA ILE A 24 -14.49 -28.04 33.76
C ILE A 24 -15.62 -28.91 33.20
N GLN A 25 -16.87 -28.64 33.60
CA GLN A 25 -18.05 -29.33 33.06
C GLN A 25 -18.24 -29.03 31.57
N LEU A 26 -18.01 -27.78 31.16
CA LEU A 26 -18.04 -27.38 29.76
C LEU A 26 -16.94 -28.07 28.96
N ILE A 27 -15.70 -28.08 29.47
CA ILE A 27 -14.55 -28.74 28.81
C ILE A 27 -14.83 -30.23 28.61
N HIS A 28 -15.32 -30.95 29.63
CA HIS A 28 -15.64 -32.38 29.49
C HIS A 28 -16.74 -32.65 28.45
N ARG A 29 -17.69 -31.72 28.28
CA ARG A 29 -18.75 -31.85 27.27
C ARG A 29 -18.21 -31.71 25.85
N TYR A 30 -17.25 -30.83 25.61
CA TYR A 30 -16.70 -30.53 24.29
C TYR A 30 -15.42 -31.30 23.94
N LEU A 31 -14.74 -31.90 24.93
CA LEU A 31 -13.52 -32.70 24.73
C LEU A 31 -13.67 -33.81 23.68
N PRO A 32 -14.78 -34.58 23.61
CA PRO A 32 -14.96 -35.61 22.58
C PRO A 32 -15.02 -35.06 21.14
N PHE A 33 -15.37 -33.77 20.97
CA PHE A 33 -15.45 -33.10 19.68
C PHE A 33 -14.13 -32.42 19.27
N TRP A 34 -13.02 -32.65 20.00
CA TRP A 34 -11.70 -32.09 19.68
C TRP A 34 -11.25 -32.26 18.22
N PRO A 35 -11.57 -33.36 17.48
CA PRO A 35 -11.20 -33.47 16.08
C PRO A 35 -11.95 -32.47 15.20
N LEU A 36 -13.20 -32.13 15.54
CA LEU A 36 -13.99 -31.12 14.84
C LEU A 36 -13.38 -29.72 15.01
N PHE A 37 -12.85 -29.43 16.21
CA PHE A 37 -12.09 -28.20 16.44
C PHE A 37 -10.80 -28.18 15.62
N LEU A 38 -10.07 -29.29 15.55
CA LEU A 38 -8.86 -29.38 14.73
C LEU A 38 -9.15 -29.14 13.24
N ILE A 39 -10.23 -29.73 12.72
CA ILE A 39 -10.66 -29.56 11.32
C ILE A 39 -11.04 -28.10 11.06
N THR A 40 -11.86 -27.49 11.92
CA THR A 40 -12.30 -26.10 11.72
C THR A 40 -11.15 -25.11 11.84
N VAL A 41 -10.22 -25.32 12.77
CA VAL A 41 -8.98 -24.52 12.89
C VAL A 41 -8.12 -24.67 11.64
N SER A 42 -7.89 -25.90 11.16
CA SER A 42 -7.11 -26.15 9.94
C SER A 42 -7.75 -25.52 8.71
N MET A 43 -9.08 -25.60 8.59
CA MET A 43 -9.83 -24.99 7.50
C MET A 43 -9.73 -23.45 7.56
N SER A 44 -9.93 -22.86 8.74
CA SER A 44 -9.79 -21.42 8.96
C SER A 44 -8.39 -20.92 8.61
N MET A 45 -7.35 -21.64 9.02
CA MET A 45 -5.95 -21.30 8.72
C MET A 45 -5.65 -21.40 7.23
N SER A 46 -6.23 -22.40 6.54
CA SER A 46 -6.12 -22.55 5.09
C SER A 46 -6.77 -21.38 4.35
N VAL A 47 -7.97 -20.98 4.76
CA VAL A 47 -8.68 -19.82 4.19
C VAL A 47 -7.90 -18.53 4.45
N ALA A 48 -7.41 -18.32 5.68
CA ALA A 48 -6.60 -17.15 6.03
C ALA A 48 -5.30 -17.08 5.20
N TYR A 49 -4.64 -18.22 4.97
CA TYR A 49 -3.44 -18.30 4.14
C TYR A 49 -3.73 -17.91 2.70
N VAL A 50 -4.79 -18.47 2.09
CA VAL A 50 -5.19 -18.13 0.71
C VAL A 50 -5.57 -16.66 0.60
N TYR A 51 -6.30 -16.13 1.59
CA TYR A 51 -6.68 -14.73 1.64
C TYR A 51 -5.44 -13.83 1.68
N LEU A 52 -4.51 -14.07 2.61
CA LEU A 52 -3.30 -13.25 2.74
C LEU A 52 -2.38 -13.36 1.50
N ARG A 53 -2.33 -14.53 0.86
CA ARG A 53 -1.55 -14.73 -0.36
C ARG A 53 -2.09 -13.95 -1.56
N SER A 54 -3.40 -13.69 -1.59
CA SER A 54 -4.09 -13.04 -2.70
C SER A 54 -4.10 -11.51 -2.60
N GLN A 55 -3.94 -10.93 -1.41
CA GLN A 55 -4.02 -9.47 -1.21
C GLN A 55 -2.82 -8.72 -1.84
N PRO A 56 -3.05 -7.62 -2.58
CA PRO A 56 -2.00 -6.72 -3.07
C PRO A 56 -1.29 -6.04 -1.89
N ARG A 57 0.02 -5.81 -2.03
CA ARG A 57 0.80 -5.06 -1.03
C ARG A 57 0.51 -3.57 -1.22
N ILE A 58 -0.03 -2.92 -0.20
CA ILE A 58 -0.21 -1.46 -0.18
C ILE A 58 0.96 -0.88 0.61
N PHE A 59 1.72 0.03 0.00
CA PHE A 59 2.83 0.71 0.64
C PHE A 59 2.41 2.14 1.02
N MET A 60 2.76 2.56 2.23
CA MET A 60 2.52 3.94 2.72
C MET A 60 3.84 4.65 2.90
N ALA A 61 3.96 5.85 2.34
CA ALA A 61 5.11 6.73 2.51
C ALA A 61 4.72 7.95 3.35
N TYR A 62 5.52 8.29 4.36
CA TYR A 62 5.34 9.47 5.20
C TYR A 62 6.61 10.32 5.18
N GLY A 63 6.43 11.63 5.06
CA GLY A 63 7.52 12.62 5.13
C GLY A 63 7.23 13.67 6.20
N ARG A 64 8.27 14.18 6.86
CA ARG A 64 8.19 15.34 7.77
C ARG A 64 9.08 16.44 7.21
N VAL A 65 8.52 17.63 7.03
CA VAL A 65 9.24 18.81 6.54
C VAL A 65 9.40 19.79 7.71
N LEU A 66 10.62 20.26 7.94
CA LEU A 66 10.93 21.26 8.96
C LEU A 66 11.07 22.62 8.30
N LEU A 67 10.23 23.58 8.70
CA LEU A 67 10.37 24.97 8.29
C LEU A 67 11.36 25.68 9.21
N LYS A 68 12.39 26.30 8.64
CA LYS A 68 13.36 27.10 9.38
C LYS A 68 12.99 28.57 9.27
N ASP A 69 12.66 29.20 10.39
CA ASP A 69 12.39 30.63 10.44
C ASP A 69 13.72 31.42 10.37
N PRO A 70 13.93 32.28 9.35
CA PRO A 70 15.14 33.08 9.23
C PRO A 70 15.28 34.14 10.34
N ASN A 71 14.21 34.52 11.05
CA ASN A 71 14.23 35.64 12.01
C ASN A 71 14.57 35.24 13.46
N ARG A 72 14.62 33.94 13.79
CA ARG A 72 14.84 33.46 15.18
C ARG A 72 16.28 33.52 15.70
N GLY A 73 17.18 34.27 15.05
CA GLY A 73 18.61 34.29 15.36
C GLY A 73 19.11 35.39 16.30
N GLY A 74 18.30 36.41 16.61
CA GLY A 74 18.73 37.60 17.37
C GLY A 74 18.10 37.71 18.76
N SER A 75 18.90 38.05 19.78
CA SER A 75 18.47 38.19 21.19
C SER A 75 17.35 39.22 21.42
N GLU A 76 17.11 40.15 20.50
CA GLU A 76 15.98 41.10 20.53
C GLU A 76 14.64 40.50 20.07
N SER A 77 14.65 39.30 19.45
CA SER A 77 13.45 38.69 18.84
C SER A 77 12.47 38.10 19.85
N LYS A 78 12.86 37.85 21.11
CA LYS A 78 12.00 37.08 22.05
C LYS A 78 10.70 37.79 22.45
N VAL A 79 10.69 39.13 22.49
CA VAL A 79 9.48 39.91 22.81
C VAL A 79 8.58 40.06 21.58
N LEU A 80 9.19 40.18 20.39
CA LEU A 80 8.48 40.26 19.11
C LEU A 80 7.92 38.89 18.68
N ASP A 81 8.62 37.78 18.95
CA ASP A 81 8.18 36.40 18.73
C ASP A 81 6.89 36.09 19.49
N ALA A 82 6.75 36.57 20.72
CA ALA A 82 5.53 36.40 21.53
C ALA A 82 4.32 37.13 20.92
N LEU A 83 4.55 38.22 20.18
CA LEU A 83 3.53 38.95 19.43
C LEU A 83 3.29 38.36 18.03
N ASN A 84 4.26 37.63 17.48
CA ASN A 84 4.26 37.09 16.11
C ASN A 84 3.76 35.63 16.01
N ILE A 85 3.26 35.04 17.10
CA ILE A 85 2.65 33.68 17.10
C ILE A 85 1.52 33.56 16.06
N PHE A 86 0.78 34.63 15.80
CA PHE A 86 -0.27 34.65 14.77
C PHE A 86 0.30 34.72 13.34
N GLY A 87 1.47 35.33 13.14
CA GLY A 87 2.16 35.39 11.85
C GLY A 87 2.80 34.06 11.46
N GLU A 88 3.46 33.39 12.41
CA GLU A 88 4.11 32.08 12.17
C GLU A 88 3.11 31.02 11.71
N LYS A 89 1.92 30.97 12.34
CA LYS A 89 0.85 30.05 11.94
C LYS A 89 0.38 30.31 10.50
N LYS A 90 0.22 31.56 10.10
CA LYS A 90 -0.21 31.95 8.74
C LYS A 90 0.85 31.62 7.67
N ILE A 91 2.14 31.78 8.00
CA ILE A 91 3.25 31.42 7.11
C ILE A 91 3.25 29.90 6.88
N VAL A 92 3.14 29.10 7.95
CA VAL A 92 3.08 27.64 7.84
C VAL A 92 1.87 27.19 7.00
N GLU A 93 0.69 27.76 7.25
CA GLU A 93 -0.51 27.45 6.46
C GLU A 93 -0.32 27.79 4.97
N ASN A 94 0.31 28.91 4.64
CA ASN A 94 0.60 29.30 3.27
C ASN A 94 1.58 28.33 2.59
N GLU A 95 2.66 27.93 3.26
CA GLU A 95 3.63 26.97 2.70
C GLU A 95 3.00 25.59 2.48
N ILE A 96 2.10 25.14 3.37
CA ILE A 96 1.35 23.90 3.18
C ILE A 96 0.45 24.00 1.93
N VAL A 97 -0.17 25.15 1.69
CA VAL A 97 -0.98 25.38 0.48
C VAL A 97 -0.11 25.36 -0.78
N VAL A 98 1.06 26.01 -0.74
CA VAL A 98 2.02 25.99 -1.87
C VAL A 98 2.50 24.56 -2.16
N LEU A 99 2.86 23.79 -1.12
CA LEU A 99 3.27 22.39 -1.27
C LEU A 99 2.16 21.50 -1.86
N ARG A 100 0.89 21.84 -1.62
CA ARG A 100 -0.29 21.13 -2.15
C ARG A 100 -0.82 21.72 -3.45
N SER A 101 -0.16 22.73 -3.99
CA SER A 101 -0.63 23.39 -5.22
C SER A 101 -0.53 22.46 -6.42
N SER A 102 -1.45 22.63 -7.38
CA SER A 102 -1.48 21.83 -8.61
C SER A 102 -0.17 21.92 -9.39
N SER A 103 0.48 23.09 -9.44
CA SER A 103 1.75 23.26 -10.17
C SER A 103 2.88 22.40 -9.59
N VAL A 104 3.03 22.36 -8.26
CA VAL A 104 4.04 21.52 -7.60
C VAL A 104 3.69 20.05 -7.79
N MET A 105 2.41 19.67 -7.65
CA MET A 105 1.96 18.30 -7.85
C MET A 105 2.14 17.81 -9.30
N GLN A 106 1.87 18.67 -10.28
CA GLN A 106 2.12 18.39 -11.70
C GLN A 106 3.61 18.14 -11.95
N GLU A 107 4.50 18.95 -11.35
CA GLU A 107 5.94 18.72 -11.48
C GLU A 107 6.38 17.38 -10.85
N VAL A 108 5.76 16.98 -9.74
CA VAL A 108 6.01 15.66 -9.13
C VAL A 108 5.54 14.52 -10.05
N VAL A 109 4.32 14.62 -10.59
CA VAL A 109 3.77 13.63 -11.54
C VAL A 109 4.67 13.49 -12.75
N ARG A 110 5.16 14.61 -13.28
CA ARG A 110 6.08 14.69 -14.41
C ARG A 110 7.42 14.01 -14.10
N ARG A 111 8.09 14.43 -13.02
CA ARG A 111 9.40 13.89 -12.62
C ARG A 111 9.37 12.39 -12.33
N LEU A 112 8.24 11.87 -11.85
CA LEU A 112 8.07 10.47 -11.47
C LEU A 112 7.32 9.63 -12.52
N ASN A 113 6.91 10.23 -13.65
CA ASN A 113 6.13 9.60 -14.72
C ASN A 113 4.85 8.89 -14.24
N LEU A 114 4.12 9.47 -13.26
CA LEU A 114 2.97 8.83 -12.61
C LEU A 114 1.72 8.71 -13.49
N TYR A 115 1.79 9.19 -14.72
CA TYR A 115 0.75 9.04 -15.75
C TYR A 115 0.76 7.65 -16.41
N THR A 116 1.80 6.84 -16.19
CA THR A 116 1.82 5.43 -16.60
C THR A 116 2.07 4.52 -15.41
N SER A 117 1.23 3.48 -15.27
CA SER A 117 1.39 2.45 -14.24
C SER A 117 1.52 1.09 -14.91
N ILE A 118 2.59 0.36 -14.61
CA ILE A 118 2.86 -0.95 -15.19
C ILE A 118 2.59 -2.02 -14.14
N HIS A 119 1.95 -3.09 -14.56
CA HIS A 119 1.58 -4.19 -13.66
C HIS A 119 1.98 -5.54 -14.26
N SER A 120 2.41 -6.45 -13.40
CA SER A 120 2.56 -7.87 -13.72
C SER A 120 1.29 -8.62 -13.36
N LYS A 121 0.69 -9.29 -14.35
CA LYS A 121 -0.48 -10.15 -14.18
C LYS A 121 0.00 -11.54 -13.76
N GLY A 122 0.10 -11.77 -12.45
CA GLY A 122 0.34 -13.10 -11.90
C GLY A 122 -0.93 -13.97 -11.89
N ARG A 123 -0.77 -15.28 -11.75
CA ARG A 123 -1.89 -16.23 -11.67
C ARG A 123 -2.76 -16.04 -10.41
N VAL A 124 -2.15 -15.58 -9.32
CA VAL A 124 -2.78 -15.44 -8.00
C VAL A 124 -3.00 -13.97 -7.63
N ARG A 125 -2.14 -13.08 -8.10
CA ARG A 125 -2.14 -11.67 -7.73
C ARG A 125 -1.55 -10.81 -8.82
N THR A 126 -2.10 -9.62 -8.97
CA THR A 126 -1.53 -8.53 -9.77
C THR A 126 -0.59 -7.69 -8.92
N GLU A 127 0.60 -7.43 -9.43
CA GLU A 127 1.61 -6.61 -8.75
C GLU A 127 1.93 -5.39 -9.60
N GLU A 128 1.86 -4.20 -9.02
CA GLU A 128 2.35 -2.98 -9.65
C GLU A 128 3.88 -2.96 -9.63
N LEU A 129 4.47 -2.64 -10.77
CA LEU A 129 5.90 -2.59 -10.98
C LEU A 129 6.32 -1.12 -11.14
N TYR A 130 7.27 -0.69 -10.32
CA TYR A 130 7.76 0.68 -10.33
C TYR A 130 9.29 0.72 -10.47
N GLY A 131 9.79 1.68 -11.25
CA GLY A 131 11.23 1.90 -11.43
C GLY A 131 11.96 0.66 -11.99
N SER A 132 12.91 0.12 -11.22
CA SER A 132 13.75 -1.01 -11.62
C SER A 132 13.01 -2.33 -11.77
N ASP A 133 11.82 -2.47 -11.17
CA ASP A 133 11.02 -3.70 -11.20
C ASP A 133 10.15 -3.81 -12.45
N ALA A 134 10.01 -2.72 -13.23
CA ALA A 134 9.33 -2.71 -14.52
C ALA A 134 10.35 -3.01 -15.65
N PRO A 135 10.02 -3.86 -16.65
CA PRO A 135 10.95 -4.18 -17.73
C PRO A 135 11.20 -3.02 -18.69
N VAL A 136 10.18 -2.18 -18.89
CA VAL A 136 10.20 -0.98 -19.73
C VAL A 136 9.43 0.13 -19.01
N SER A 137 9.63 1.38 -19.42
CA SER A 137 8.81 2.52 -19.06
C SER A 137 8.30 3.25 -20.30
N PHE A 138 7.14 3.88 -20.19
CA PHE A 138 6.53 4.67 -21.26
C PHE A 138 6.60 6.14 -20.87
N VAL A 139 7.44 6.91 -21.55
CA VAL A 139 7.68 8.33 -21.24
C VAL A 139 6.98 9.18 -22.29
N ALA A 140 6.03 10.03 -21.89
CA ALA A 140 5.33 10.92 -22.79
C ALA A 140 6.30 11.94 -23.40
N LEU A 141 6.18 12.22 -24.70
CA LEU A 141 6.94 13.30 -25.35
C LEU A 141 6.43 14.68 -24.93
N ASN A 142 5.12 14.79 -24.75
CA ASN A 142 4.47 15.95 -24.19
C ASN A 142 3.79 15.56 -22.88
N GLU A 143 4.46 15.86 -21.78
CA GLU A 143 4.03 15.53 -20.42
C GLU A 143 2.89 16.45 -19.95
N ASP A 144 2.70 17.61 -20.59
CA ASP A 144 1.68 18.61 -20.21
C ASP A 144 0.30 18.32 -20.84
N SER A 145 0.25 17.44 -21.85
CA SER A 145 -0.99 17.07 -22.56
C SER A 145 -1.16 15.54 -22.62
N VAL A 146 -1.04 14.89 -21.47
CA VAL A 146 -1.24 13.44 -21.35
C VAL A 146 -2.72 13.14 -21.21
N THR A 147 -3.31 12.54 -22.24
CA THR A 147 -4.72 12.15 -22.24
C THR A 147 -4.89 10.74 -21.67
N TRP A 148 -6.12 10.44 -21.25
CA TRP A 148 -6.48 9.08 -20.85
C TRP A 148 -6.31 8.11 -22.03
N GLY A 149 -5.52 7.06 -21.82
CA GLY A 149 -5.29 6.02 -22.81
C GLY A 149 -5.95 4.70 -22.47
N GLY A 150 -6.30 4.47 -21.20
CA GLY A 150 -6.83 3.20 -20.74
C GLY A 150 -5.75 2.13 -20.56
N ARG A 151 -6.16 0.86 -20.60
CA ARG A 151 -5.31 -0.28 -20.27
C ARG A 151 -4.93 -1.10 -21.51
N TYR A 152 -3.65 -1.44 -21.61
CA TYR A 152 -3.12 -2.27 -22.69
C TYR A 152 -2.25 -3.40 -22.14
N ASP A 153 -2.53 -4.62 -22.60
CA ASP A 153 -1.67 -5.76 -22.31
C ASP A 153 -0.45 -5.71 -23.25
N PHE A 154 0.74 -6.00 -22.71
CA PHE A 154 1.97 -6.04 -23.50
C PHE A 154 2.90 -7.19 -23.09
N GLN A 155 3.74 -7.57 -24.04
CA GLN A 155 4.82 -8.54 -23.86
C GLN A 155 6.13 -7.91 -24.33
N VAL A 156 7.24 -8.30 -23.72
CA VAL A 156 8.56 -7.79 -24.08
C VAL A 156 9.35 -8.92 -24.74
N ASP A 157 9.77 -8.68 -25.97
CA ASP A 157 10.65 -9.56 -26.74
C ASP A 157 12.06 -8.95 -26.76
N TRP A 158 12.93 -9.51 -25.92
CA TRP A 158 14.31 -9.02 -25.80
C TRP A 158 15.21 -9.44 -26.95
N ASP A 159 14.85 -10.52 -27.66
CA ASP A 159 15.62 -11.03 -28.79
C ASP A 159 15.38 -10.15 -30.02
N ALA A 160 14.13 -9.75 -30.23
CA ALA A 160 13.75 -8.78 -31.25
C ALA A 160 13.97 -7.31 -30.83
N ASN A 161 14.39 -7.05 -29.58
CA ASN A 161 14.47 -5.72 -28.99
C ASN A 161 13.19 -4.89 -29.19
N ALA A 162 12.04 -5.51 -28.95
CA ALA A 162 10.72 -4.96 -29.23
C ALA A 162 9.73 -5.28 -28.11
N ILE A 163 8.64 -4.53 -28.06
CA ILE A 163 7.47 -4.86 -27.26
C ILE A 163 6.30 -5.18 -28.19
N ILE A 164 5.48 -6.15 -27.80
CA ILE A 164 4.23 -6.48 -28.49
C ILE A 164 3.11 -5.90 -27.64
N LEU A 165 2.41 -4.90 -28.18
CA LEU A 165 1.28 -4.22 -27.54
C LEU A 165 0.05 -4.44 -28.41
N ASN A 166 -1.00 -5.08 -27.88
CA ASN A 166 -2.19 -5.48 -28.65
C ASN A 166 -1.84 -6.13 -30.01
N GLU A 167 -1.00 -7.17 -29.99
CA GLU A 167 -0.57 -7.93 -31.18
C GLU A 167 0.30 -7.15 -32.19
N LYS A 168 0.60 -5.87 -31.94
CA LYS A 168 1.48 -5.07 -32.78
C LYS A 168 2.86 -4.90 -32.13
N SER A 169 3.90 -5.18 -32.91
CA SER A 169 5.30 -5.04 -32.47
C SER A 169 5.79 -3.61 -32.63
N TYR A 170 6.44 -3.09 -31.58
CA TYR A 170 7.06 -1.78 -31.53
C TYR A 170 8.50 -1.90 -31.03
N PRO A 171 9.49 -1.31 -31.71
CA PRO A 171 10.88 -1.38 -31.26
C PRO A 171 11.06 -0.66 -29.92
N ILE A 172 11.89 -1.23 -29.05
CA ILE A 172 12.33 -0.55 -27.83
C ILE A 172 13.12 0.70 -28.23
N GLY A 173 12.79 1.85 -27.63
CA GLY A 173 13.27 3.18 -28.03
C GLY A 173 12.37 3.88 -29.05
N GLY A 174 11.41 3.16 -29.65
CA GLY A 174 10.43 3.69 -30.58
C GLY A 174 9.33 4.51 -29.91
N LEU A 175 8.51 5.14 -30.76
CA LEU A 175 7.35 5.92 -30.35
C LEU A 175 6.05 5.13 -30.56
N ILE A 176 5.11 5.29 -29.64
CA ILE A 176 3.75 4.79 -29.73
C ILE A 176 2.77 5.91 -29.45
N THR A 177 1.62 5.90 -30.10
CA THR A 177 0.55 6.89 -29.87
C THR A 177 -0.61 6.21 -29.16
N ILE A 178 -0.95 6.68 -27.97
CA ILE A 178 -2.03 6.16 -27.14
C ILE A 178 -2.89 7.34 -26.69
N GLY A 179 -4.19 7.30 -26.96
CA GLY A 179 -5.12 8.38 -26.59
C GLY A 179 -4.86 9.74 -27.26
N GLY A 180 -3.96 9.80 -28.26
CA GLY A 180 -3.49 11.06 -28.86
C GLY A 180 -2.19 11.61 -28.25
N THR A 181 -1.66 10.98 -27.21
CA THR A 181 -0.34 11.29 -26.63
C THR A 181 0.71 10.33 -27.20
N GLU A 182 1.87 10.87 -27.56
CA GLU A 182 3.01 10.07 -28.01
C GLU A 182 3.91 9.69 -26.83
N TYR A 183 4.23 8.40 -26.71
CA TYR A 183 5.10 7.84 -25.69
C TYR A 183 6.32 7.19 -26.30
N ARG A 184 7.48 7.42 -25.70
CA ARG A 184 8.72 6.70 -25.98
C ARG A 184 8.84 5.49 -25.08
N ILE A 185 9.13 4.34 -25.66
CA ILE A 185 9.39 3.10 -24.93
C ILE A 185 10.85 3.10 -24.48
N VAL A 186 11.11 3.14 -23.17
CA VAL A 186 12.46 3.16 -22.61
C VAL A 186 12.72 1.85 -21.87
N PRO A 187 13.79 1.10 -22.18
CA PRO A 187 14.09 -0.13 -21.46
C PRO A 187 14.72 0.19 -20.10
N THR A 188 14.34 -0.58 -19.08
CA THR A 188 14.94 -0.46 -17.75
C THR A 188 16.35 -1.05 -17.74
N LYS A 189 17.35 -0.24 -17.40
CA LYS A 189 18.75 -0.68 -17.32
C LYS A 189 18.93 -1.68 -16.19
N GLY A 190 19.61 -2.79 -16.46
CA GLY A 190 19.92 -3.82 -15.46
C GLY A 190 18.76 -4.74 -15.09
N TYR A 191 17.65 -4.69 -15.84
CA TYR A 191 16.50 -5.54 -15.61
C TYR A 191 16.85 -7.03 -15.79
N ASN A 192 16.41 -7.88 -14.86
CA ASN A 192 16.59 -9.32 -14.96
C ASN A 192 15.65 -9.92 -16.02
N LYS A 193 16.14 -10.08 -17.26
CA LYS A 193 15.38 -10.60 -18.40
C LYS A 193 14.79 -11.99 -18.17
N ALA A 194 15.41 -12.82 -17.33
CA ALA A 194 14.91 -14.16 -17.01
C ALA A 194 13.65 -14.12 -16.11
N ALA A 195 13.37 -12.99 -15.44
CA ALA A 195 12.23 -12.84 -14.53
C ALA A 195 10.86 -12.71 -15.24
N ILE A 196 10.86 -12.65 -16.58
CA ILE A 196 9.72 -12.31 -17.44
C ILE A 196 9.11 -13.55 -18.11
N ILE A 197 9.86 -14.66 -18.18
CA ILE A 197 9.43 -15.87 -18.91
C ILE A 197 8.09 -16.36 -18.33
N GLY A 198 7.03 -16.27 -19.14
CA GLY A 198 5.66 -16.66 -18.77
C GLY A 198 4.85 -15.63 -17.98
N LYS A 199 5.33 -14.38 -17.84
CA LYS A 199 4.57 -13.29 -17.21
C LYS A 199 3.93 -12.40 -18.27
N ASN A 200 2.65 -12.10 -18.07
CA ASN A 200 1.93 -11.10 -18.85
C ASN A 200 1.98 -9.77 -18.12
N PHE A 201 2.20 -8.69 -18.86
CA PHE A 201 2.21 -7.33 -18.31
C PHE A 201 1.06 -6.54 -18.89
N PHE A 202 0.65 -5.51 -18.16
CA PHE A 202 -0.22 -4.50 -18.71
C PHE A 202 0.21 -3.14 -18.22
N VAL A 203 -0.03 -2.13 -19.04
CA VAL A 203 0.19 -0.73 -18.73
C VAL A 203 -1.15 -0.02 -18.70
N GLU A 204 -1.33 0.85 -17.73
CA GLU A 204 -2.45 1.77 -17.62
C GLU A 204 -1.96 3.20 -17.87
N PHE A 205 -2.55 3.86 -18.86
CA PHE A 205 -2.29 5.26 -19.20
C PHE A 205 -3.37 6.14 -18.57
N LYS A 206 -2.97 6.90 -17.56
CA LYS A 206 -3.82 7.78 -16.77
C LYS A 206 -3.73 9.20 -17.30
N ASN A 207 -4.81 9.95 -17.14
CA ASN A 207 -4.84 11.38 -17.43
C ASN A 207 -4.05 12.13 -16.34
N VAL A 208 -3.36 13.19 -16.74
CA VAL A 208 -2.87 14.23 -15.83
C VAL A 208 -3.83 15.41 -16.00
N GLU A 209 -4.93 15.42 -15.25
CA GLU A 209 -5.78 16.62 -15.20
C GLU A 209 -5.06 17.70 -14.38
N GLY A 210 -4.99 18.89 -14.96
CA GLY A 210 -4.38 20.07 -14.34
C GLY A 210 -5.29 20.79 -13.37
#